data_AF-A0A0F4UUF7-F1
#
_entry.id   AF-A0A0F4UUF7-F1
#
_cell.length_a   1.000
_cell.length_b   1.000
_cell.length_c   1.000
_cell.angle_alpha   90.00
_cell.angle_beta   90.00
_cell.angle_gamma   90.00
#
_symmetry.space_group_name_H-M   'P 1'
#
loop_
_entity.id
_entity.type
_entity.pdbx_description
1 polymer ?
#
loop_
_entity_poly.entity_id
_entity_poly.type
_entity_poly.pdbx_seq_one_letter_code
_entity_poly.pdbx_strand_id
1 'polypeptide(L)'
;MSFLKTTTVAVALTAGLLLSAVAQAHPKLLSSTPAEGSNAAAPSKIELHFSENLTTQFSGAKLIMTDMPGMPNSPMGVKAAVAGGGDPKTMVITPAAPLTTGTYKVEWRAVSSDTHPITGNFSFKVK
;
A
#
# COMPACT_ATOMS: atom_id res chain seq x y z
N MET A 1 56.98 0.15 -5.89
CA MET A 1 55.80 1.02 -6.15
C MET A 1 54.52 0.28 -6.60
N SER A 2 54.47 -1.06 -6.51
CA SER A 2 53.27 -1.86 -6.85
C SER A 2 52.42 -2.20 -5.62
N PHE A 3 53.06 -2.55 -4.50
CA PHE A 3 52.38 -2.96 -3.25
C PHE A 3 51.49 -1.90 -2.61
N LEU A 4 51.88 -0.61 -2.63
CA LEU A 4 51.02 0.46 -2.12
C LEU A 4 49.73 0.61 -2.93
N LYS A 5 49.78 0.41 -4.26
CA LYS A 5 48.61 0.54 -5.14
C LYS A 5 47.59 -0.58 -4.89
N THR A 6 48.07 -1.81 -4.68
CA THR A 6 47.21 -2.96 -4.37
C THR A 6 46.53 -2.82 -3.01
N THR A 7 47.23 -2.27 -1.99
CA THR A 7 46.63 -2.04 -0.67
C THR A 7 45.55 -0.95 -0.71
N THR A 8 45.74 0.14 -1.47
CA THR A 8 44.72 1.20 -1.58
C THR A 8 43.46 0.72 -2.30
N VAL A 9 43.60 -0.11 -3.35
CA VAL A 9 42.46 -0.71 -4.06
C VAL A 9 41.68 -1.67 -3.16
N ALA A 10 42.37 -2.48 -2.35
CA ALA A 10 41.73 -3.42 -1.43
C ALA A 10 40.91 -2.72 -0.32
N VAL A 11 41.43 -1.61 0.23
CA VAL A 11 40.72 -0.81 1.24
C VAL A 11 39.50 -0.09 0.65
N ALA A 12 39.60 0.42 -0.58
CA ALA A 12 38.48 1.06 -1.27
C ALA A 12 37.34 0.06 -1.60
N LEU A 13 37.67 -1.16 -2.03
CA LEU A 13 36.68 -2.20 -2.30
C LEU A 13 35.95 -2.66 -1.02
N THR A 14 36.69 -2.84 0.07
CA THR A 14 36.11 -3.28 1.36
C THR A 14 35.23 -2.20 1.98
N ALA A 15 35.59 -0.92 1.87
CA ALA A 15 34.71 0.19 2.28
C ALA A 15 33.42 0.26 1.45
N GLY A 16 33.48 -0.07 0.15
CA GLY A 16 32.31 -0.08 -0.74
C GLY A 16 31.31 -1.21 -0.45
N LEU A 17 31.77 -2.39 -0.03
CA LEU A 17 30.92 -3.55 0.30
C LEU A 17 30.07 -3.33 1.57
N LEU A 18 30.57 -2.54 2.52
CA LEU A 18 29.87 -2.21 3.78
C LEU A 18 28.72 -1.21 3.60
N LEU A 19 28.57 -0.61 2.42
CA LEU A 19 27.50 0.33 2.07
C LEU A 19 26.35 -0.33 1.29
N SER A 20 26.24 -1.66 1.32
CA SER A 20 25.12 -2.39 0.74
C SER A 20 23.85 -2.14 1.56
N ALA A 21 23.19 -1.00 1.30
CA ALA A 21 21.85 -0.73 1.81
C ALA A 21 20.92 -1.84 1.32
N VAL A 22 20.23 -2.50 2.25
CA VAL A 22 19.22 -3.49 1.93
C VAL A 22 18.09 -2.77 1.18
N ALA A 23 18.08 -2.87 -0.15
CA ALA A 23 16.99 -2.36 -0.96
C ALA A 23 15.74 -3.19 -0.66
N GLN A 24 14.81 -2.60 0.09
CA GLN A 24 13.54 -3.25 0.38
C GLN A 24 12.67 -3.16 -0.86
N ALA A 25 12.51 -4.28 -1.57
CA ALA A 25 11.74 -4.29 -2.80
C ALA A 25 10.24 -4.52 -2.55
N HIS A 26 9.86 -5.14 -1.42
CA HIS A 26 8.46 -5.43 -1.13
C HIS A 26 7.67 -4.15 -0.76
N PRO A 27 6.52 -3.89 -1.42
CA PRO A 27 5.68 -2.74 -1.08
C PRO A 27 5.06 -2.90 0.30
N LYS A 28 5.24 -1.90 1.16
CA LYS A 28 4.56 -1.79 2.45
C LYS A 28 3.52 -0.68 2.42
N LEU A 29 2.34 -0.93 2.96
CA LEU A 29 1.38 0.14 3.22
C LEU A 29 1.94 1.04 4.34
N LEU A 30 2.17 2.32 4.03
CA LEU A 30 2.69 3.31 4.97
C LEU A 30 1.56 4.07 5.66
N SER A 31 0.52 4.40 4.90
CA SER A 31 -0.64 5.12 5.40
C SER A 31 -1.85 4.92 4.48
N SER A 32 -3.03 5.24 5.01
CA SER A 32 -4.26 5.29 4.23
C SER A 32 -5.09 6.52 4.59
N THR A 33 -5.91 6.96 3.65
CA THR A 33 -6.96 7.96 3.88
C THR A 33 -8.28 7.39 3.38
N PRO A 34 -9.28 7.11 4.24
CA PRO A 34 -9.25 7.25 5.71
C PRO A 34 -8.18 6.38 6.38
N ALA A 35 -7.68 6.83 7.53
CA ALA A 35 -6.70 6.08 8.31
C ALA A 35 -7.32 4.82 8.93
N GLU A 36 -6.49 3.81 9.17
CA GLU A 36 -6.91 2.59 9.88
C GLU A 36 -7.52 2.93 11.25
N GLY A 37 -8.64 2.30 11.57
CA GLY A 37 -9.39 2.50 12.81
C GLY A 37 -10.11 3.85 12.91
N SER A 38 -9.99 4.73 11.92
CA SER A 38 -10.58 6.07 11.98
C SER A 38 -12.10 6.05 11.82
N ASN A 39 -12.75 7.09 12.36
CA ASN A 39 -14.14 7.43 12.10
C ASN A 39 -14.18 8.67 11.21
N ALA A 40 -14.51 8.51 9.93
CA ALA A 40 -14.48 9.57 8.94
C ALA A 40 -15.89 9.88 8.40
N ALA A 41 -16.06 11.07 7.82
CA ALA A 41 -17.19 11.30 6.92
C ALA A 41 -17.06 10.37 5.69
N ALA A 42 -18.17 10.09 5.01
CA ALA A 42 -18.20 9.22 3.83
C ALA A 42 -17.18 9.69 2.77
N PRO A 43 -16.08 8.95 2.53
CA PRO A 43 -15.05 9.38 1.60
C PRO A 43 -15.53 9.16 0.15
N SER A 44 -15.24 10.12 -0.73
CA SER A 44 -15.44 9.96 -2.18
C SER A 44 -14.36 9.09 -2.83
N LYS A 45 -13.19 8.96 -2.19
CA LYS A 45 -12.07 8.09 -2.56
C LYS A 45 -11.35 7.61 -1.32
N ILE A 46 -10.78 6.42 -1.40
CA ILE A 46 -9.88 5.87 -0.39
C ILE A 46 -8.49 5.77 -1.03
N GLU A 47 -7.49 6.33 -0.39
CA GLU A 47 -6.10 6.33 -0.86
C GLU A 47 -5.22 5.47 0.03
N LEU A 48 -4.40 4.64 -0.59
CA LEU A 48 -3.42 3.78 0.05
C LEU A 48 -2.03 4.21 -0.45
N HIS A 49 -1.16 4.62 0.46
CA HIS A 49 0.19 5.07 0.14
C HIS A 49 1.21 4.02 0.53
N PHE A 50 2.03 3.61 -0.43
CA PHE A 50 2.99 2.52 -0.27
C PHE A 50 4.43 3.03 -0.21
N SER A 51 5.34 2.18 0.26
CA SER A 51 6.78 2.49 0.28
C SER A 51 7.40 2.47 -1.12
N GLU A 52 6.90 1.60 -2.00
CA GLU A 52 7.45 1.36 -3.34
C GLU A 52 6.47 1.76 -4.44
N ASN A 53 7.02 1.99 -5.64
CA ASN A 53 6.21 2.18 -6.84
C ASN A 53 5.43 0.90 -7.14
N LEU A 54 4.15 1.06 -7.48
CA LEU A 54 3.27 -0.06 -7.77
C LEU A 54 3.26 -0.39 -9.26
N THR A 55 3.31 -1.69 -9.55
CA THR A 55 2.89 -2.23 -10.83
C THR A 55 1.37 -2.32 -10.83
N THR A 56 0.70 -1.27 -11.28
CA THR A 56 -0.77 -1.08 -11.16
C THR A 56 -1.58 -2.20 -11.80
N GLN A 57 -1.15 -2.72 -12.96
CA GLN A 57 -1.81 -3.85 -13.65
C GLN A 57 -1.84 -5.15 -12.83
N PHE A 58 -0.96 -5.27 -11.83
CA PHE A 58 -0.90 -6.41 -10.91
C PHE A 58 -1.26 -6.00 -9.48
N SER A 59 -1.72 -4.78 -9.24
CA SER A 59 -2.14 -4.32 -7.92
C SER A 59 -3.66 -4.10 -7.92
N GLY A 60 -4.28 -4.18 -6.74
CA GLY A 60 -5.72 -3.99 -6.64
C GLY A 60 -6.23 -4.06 -5.23
N ALA A 61 -7.52 -3.78 -5.06
CA ALA A 61 -8.19 -3.82 -3.77
C ALA A 61 -9.67 -4.18 -3.89
N LYS A 62 -10.25 -4.60 -2.77
CA LYS A 62 -11.69 -4.80 -2.57
C LYS A 62 -12.13 -3.95 -1.40
N LEU A 63 -13.27 -3.29 -1.56
CA LEU A 63 -13.96 -2.59 -0.49
C LEU A 63 -15.14 -3.45 -0.04
N ILE A 64 -15.24 -3.69 1.26
CA ILE A 64 -16.25 -4.58 1.86
C ILE A 64 -16.91 -3.82 3.01
N MET A 65 -18.24 -3.76 3.02
CA MET A 65 -18.99 -3.30 4.19
C MET A 65 -19.16 -4.48 5.14
N THR A 66 -18.70 -4.36 6.37
CA THR A 66 -18.71 -5.45 7.36
C THR A 66 -19.78 -5.28 8.43
N ASP A 67 -20.30 -4.06 8.62
CA ASP A 67 -21.32 -3.77 9.63
C ASP A 67 -22.13 -2.53 9.21
N MET A 68 -23.45 -2.61 9.33
CA MET A 68 -24.41 -1.53 9.09
C MET A 68 -25.22 -1.31 10.38
N PRO A 69 -25.07 -0.17 11.06
CA PRO A 69 -25.81 0.10 12.28
C PRO A 69 -27.32 -0.02 12.09
N GLY A 70 -28.00 -0.74 12.99
CA GLY A 70 -29.45 -0.91 12.97
C GLY A 70 -29.97 -2.01 12.04
N MET A 71 -29.10 -2.72 11.31
CA MET A 71 -29.48 -3.83 10.45
C MET A 71 -28.48 -4.98 10.58
N PRO A 72 -28.89 -6.20 11.00
CA PRO A 72 -28.00 -7.34 10.92
C PRO A 72 -27.66 -7.60 9.46
N ASN A 73 -26.39 -7.43 9.10
CA ASN A 73 -25.91 -7.62 7.74
C ASN A 73 -24.69 -8.54 7.72
N SER A 74 -24.66 -9.44 6.75
CA SER A 74 -23.43 -10.16 6.40
C SER A 74 -22.47 -9.22 5.66
N PRO A 75 -21.15 -9.50 5.69
CA PRO A 75 -20.19 -8.74 4.89
C PRO A 75 -20.59 -8.69 3.41
N MET A 76 -20.62 -7.48 2.85
CA MET A 76 -21.06 -7.23 1.48
C MET A 76 -20.00 -6.46 0.69
N GLY A 77 -19.69 -6.94 -0.51
CA GLY A 77 -18.79 -6.24 -1.41
C GLY A 77 -19.39 -4.91 -1.87
N VAL A 78 -18.59 -3.85 -1.81
CA VAL A 78 -18.95 -2.52 -2.33
C VAL A 78 -18.37 -2.39 -3.72
N LYS A 79 -19.20 -2.02 -4.69
CA LYS A 79 -18.73 -1.74 -6.05
C LYS A 79 -17.82 -0.51 -6.01
N ALA A 80 -16.57 -0.68 -6.42
CA ALA A 80 -15.58 0.38 -6.48
C ALA A 80 -14.64 0.17 -7.67
N ALA A 81 -14.19 1.28 -8.27
CA ALA A 81 -13.08 1.27 -9.22
C ALA A 81 -11.75 1.35 -8.46
N VAL A 82 -10.71 0.69 -8.98
CA VAL A 82 -9.35 0.75 -8.42
C VAL A 82 -8.40 1.21 -9.51
N ALA A 83 -7.55 2.19 -9.19
CA ALA A 83 -6.58 2.77 -10.11
C ALA A 83 -5.30 3.18 -9.37
N GLY A 84 -4.24 3.47 -10.12
CA GLY A 84 -3.08 4.21 -9.59
C GLY A 84 -3.44 5.67 -9.34
N GLY A 85 -2.81 6.28 -8.34
CA GLY A 85 -2.89 7.72 -8.08
C GLY A 85 -1.96 8.53 -8.99
N GLY A 86 -1.90 9.85 -8.75
CA GLY A 86 -0.92 10.72 -9.42
C GLY A 86 0.53 10.43 -9.01
N ASP A 87 0.72 9.87 -7.81
CA ASP A 87 1.98 9.30 -7.33
C ASP A 87 2.00 7.78 -7.65
N PRO A 88 3.06 7.24 -8.29
CA PRO A 88 3.18 5.80 -8.59
C PRO A 88 3.17 4.90 -7.35
N LYS A 89 3.36 5.44 -6.14
CA LYS A 89 3.26 4.73 -4.86
C LYS A 89 1.86 4.73 -4.27
N THR A 90 0.88 5.31 -4.95
CA THR A 90 -0.49 5.46 -4.44
C THR A 90 -1.47 4.60 -5.22
N MET A 91 -2.33 3.88 -4.50
CA MET A 91 -3.52 3.22 -5.03
C MET A 91 -4.77 3.98 -4.59
N VAL A 92 -5.69 4.22 -5.51
CA VAL A 92 -6.95 4.93 -5.27
C VAL A 92 -8.12 3.99 -5.51
N ILE A 93 -9.02 3.92 -4.53
CA ILE A 93 -10.26 3.14 -4.57
C ILE A 93 -11.42 4.14 -4.58
N THR A 94 -12.24 4.13 -5.63
CA THR A 94 -13.36 5.06 -5.80
C THR A 94 -14.68 4.28 -5.72
N PRO A 95 -15.44 4.40 -4.63
CA PRO A 95 -16.77 3.80 -4.53
C PRO A 95 -17.68 4.26 -5.68
N ALA A 96 -18.49 3.35 -6.24
CA ALA A 96 -19.42 3.68 -7.33
C ALA A 96 -20.63 4.51 -6.87
N ALA A 97 -20.87 4.57 -5.55
CA ALA A 97 -21.89 5.37 -4.91
C ALA A 97 -21.37 5.85 -3.53
N PRO A 98 -21.92 6.93 -2.94
CA PRO A 98 -21.56 7.36 -1.59
C PRO A 98 -21.68 6.24 -0.57
N LEU A 99 -20.70 6.14 0.33
CA LEU A 99 -20.71 5.15 1.41
C LEU A 99 -21.75 5.54 2.47
N THR A 100 -22.54 4.58 2.91
CA THR A 100 -23.48 4.74 4.03
C THR A 100 -22.75 4.63 5.35
N THR A 101 -23.39 5.05 6.45
CA THR A 101 -22.86 4.83 7.80
C THR A 101 -22.61 3.34 8.04
N GLY A 102 -21.44 3.02 8.59
CA GLY A 102 -21.06 1.63 8.88
C GLY A 102 -19.56 1.39 8.96
N THR A 103 -19.18 0.14 9.16
CA THR A 103 -17.78 -0.30 9.17
C THR A 103 -17.42 -0.87 7.81
N TYR A 104 -16.27 -0.43 7.29
CA TYR A 104 -15.71 -0.86 6.02
C TYR A 104 -14.34 -1.48 6.22
N LYS A 105 -14.07 -2.55 5.48
CA LYS A 105 -12.78 -3.21 5.37
C LYS A 105 -12.24 -3.01 3.96
N VAL A 106 -10.98 -2.61 3.86
CA VAL A 106 -10.22 -2.60 2.61
C VAL A 106 -9.29 -3.80 2.62
N GLU A 107 -9.41 -4.67 1.64
CA GLU A 107 -8.45 -5.74 1.38
C GLU A 107 -7.65 -5.38 0.13
N TRP A 108 -6.33 -5.38 0.22
CA TRP A 108 -5.47 -4.92 -0.87
C TRP A 108 -4.39 -5.95 -1.22
N ARG A 109 -3.94 -5.87 -2.47
CA ARG A 109 -2.78 -6.55 -3.03
C ARG A 109 -1.90 -5.52 -3.73
N ALA A 110 -0.63 -5.44 -3.35
CA ALA A 110 0.36 -4.56 -3.93
C ALA A 110 1.51 -5.37 -4.53
N VAL A 111 1.96 -4.99 -5.72
CA VAL A 111 3.10 -5.58 -6.42
C VAL A 111 4.03 -4.46 -6.84
N SER A 112 5.33 -4.55 -6.55
CA SER A 112 6.35 -3.60 -7.00
C SER A 112 7.15 -4.16 -8.17
N SER A 113 8.35 -3.63 -8.42
CA SER A 113 9.28 -4.13 -9.45
C SER A 113 9.85 -5.52 -9.15
N ASP A 114 9.79 -6.00 -7.90
CA ASP A 114 10.27 -7.35 -7.54
C ASP A 114 9.30 -8.48 -7.88
N THR A 115 8.13 -8.14 -8.43
CA THR A 115 7.06 -9.04 -8.88
C THR A 115 6.38 -9.88 -7.79
N HIS A 116 6.79 -9.77 -6.52
CA HIS A 116 6.20 -10.53 -5.43
C HIS A 116 4.98 -9.78 -4.87
N PRO A 117 3.78 -10.41 -4.86
CA PRO A 117 2.60 -9.78 -4.30
C PRO A 117 2.62 -9.80 -2.78
N ILE A 118 2.38 -8.63 -2.19
CA ILE A 118 2.07 -8.47 -0.78
C ILE A 118 0.59 -8.16 -0.64
N THR A 119 -0.06 -8.80 0.33
CA THR A 119 -1.47 -8.56 0.66
C THR A 119 -1.59 -8.01 2.06
N GLY A 120 -2.62 -7.21 2.29
CA GLY A 120 -2.98 -6.76 3.62
C GLY A 120 -4.40 -6.25 3.67
N ASN A 121 -4.81 -5.77 4.83
CA ASN A 121 -6.13 -5.20 5.03
C ASN A 121 -6.12 -4.21 6.19
N PHE A 122 -7.11 -3.32 6.21
CA PHE A 122 -7.41 -2.46 7.34
C PHE A 122 -8.90 -2.14 7.34
N SER A 123 -9.40 -1.58 8.45
CA SER A 123 -10.80 -1.16 8.57
C SER A 123 -10.92 0.30 8.98
N PHE A 124 -11.99 0.95 8.56
CA PHE A 124 -12.39 2.29 8.98
C PHE A 124 -13.91 2.37 9.12
N LYS A 125 -14.40 3.41 9.79
CA LYS A 125 -15.82 3.65 9.99
C LYS A 125 -16.27 4.92 9.27
N VAL A 126 -17.45 4.85 8.68
CA VAL A 126 -18.16 6.00 8.12
C VAL A 126 -19.25 6.40 9.11
N LYS A 127 -19.31 7.69 9.46
CA LYS A 127 -20.37 8.29 10.27
C LYS A 127 -21.53 8.79 9.41
#